data_AF-A0AAX3S7W5-F1
#
_entry.id   AF-A0AAX3S7W5-F1
#
_cell.length_a   1.000
_cell.length_b   1.000
_cell.length_c   1.000
_cell.angle_alpha   90.00
_cell.angle_beta   90.00
_cell.angle_gamma   90.00
#
_symmetry.space_group_name_H-M   'P 1'
#
loop_
_entity.id
_entity.type
_entity.pdbx_description
1 polymer ?
#
loop_
_entity_poly.entity_id
_entity_poly.type
_entity_poly.pdbx_seq_one_letter_code
_entity_poly.pdbx_strand_id
1 'polypeptide(L)'
;MSFKSTSFWLTTLIGSALAAPLQAADASLTLPSGASIGVEVIEDLRLSEDQARKADILLHPAPVNSATHELPEYCILVANAQLSGNRIRITTQDATCIETDDAESAIYSGTFKASAYSEDGQYGLACDDTACTLNPGDAFILTLDESVSISAQDNPSAEINAARRQANGEGVANPIPADRPSPSEGSNATSTATE
;
A
#
# COMPACT_ATOMS: atom_id res chain seq x y z
N MET A 1 15.67 -83.33 -14.41
CA MET A 1 14.54 -82.37 -14.39
C MET A 1 14.98 -81.19 -13.55
N SER A 2 15.07 -80.00 -14.14
CA SER A 2 15.72 -78.82 -13.54
C SER A 2 14.70 -77.90 -12.88
N PHE A 3 14.96 -77.54 -11.61
CA PHE A 3 14.24 -76.51 -10.87
C PHE A 3 14.48 -75.15 -11.53
N LYS A 4 13.42 -74.35 -11.71
CA LYS A 4 13.55 -72.94 -12.12
C LYS A 4 12.97 -72.02 -11.07
N SER A 5 13.88 -71.18 -10.61
CA SER A 5 13.79 -70.14 -9.59
C SER A 5 12.73 -69.10 -9.90
N THR A 6 11.96 -68.75 -8.87
CA THR A 6 11.08 -67.59 -8.79
C THR A 6 11.91 -66.32 -8.86
N SER A 7 11.46 -65.31 -9.62
CA SER A 7 12.01 -63.96 -9.52
C SER A 7 10.87 -62.95 -9.49
N PHE A 8 10.62 -62.49 -8.27
CA PHE A 8 9.94 -61.25 -7.93
C PHE A 8 10.65 -60.08 -8.62
N TRP A 9 9.93 -59.24 -9.35
CA TRP A 9 10.39 -57.90 -9.71
C TRP A 9 9.36 -56.89 -9.21
N LEU A 10 9.86 -55.99 -8.36
CA LEU A 10 9.16 -54.93 -7.67
C LEU A 10 8.49 -53.97 -8.65
N THR A 11 7.26 -53.60 -8.32
CA THR A 11 6.52 -52.44 -8.82
C THR A 11 7.23 -51.15 -8.43
N THR A 12 7.86 -50.47 -9.39
CA THR A 12 8.36 -49.10 -9.19
C THR A 12 7.23 -48.10 -9.46
N LEU A 13 6.59 -47.61 -8.39
CA LEU A 13 5.69 -46.46 -8.42
C LEU A 13 6.53 -45.19 -8.64
N ILE A 14 6.57 -44.68 -9.87
CA ILE A 14 7.09 -43.35 -10.16
C ILE A 14 5.98 -42.36 -9.79
N GLY A 15 6.01 -41.87 -8.55
CA GLY A 15 5.18 -40.77 -8.10
C GLY A 15 5.70 -39.47 -8.70
N SER A 16 5.06 -39.00 -9.77
CA SER A 16 5.26 -37.64 -10.27
C SER A 16 4.77 -36.66 -9.20
N ALA A 17 5.68 -36.15 -8.39
CA ALA A 17 5.41 -34.98 -7.55
C ALA A 17 5.13 -33.80 -8.49
N LEU A 18 3.86 -33.52 -8.70
CA LEU A 18 3.41 -32.28 -9.33
C LEU A 18 3.83 -31.13 -8.42
N ALA A 19 4.97 -30.52 -8.70
CA ALA A 19 5.28 -29.18 -8.22
C ALA A 19 4.27 -28.24 -8.89
N ALA A 20 3.10 -28.08 -8.26
CA ALA A 20 2.16 -27.06 -8.66
C ALA A 20 2.87 -25.71 -8.47
N PRO A 21 2.91 -24.84 -9.50
CA PRO A 21 3.36 -23.47 -9.28
C PRO A 21 2.42 -22.86 -8.25
N LEU A 22 3.00 -22.34 -7.16
CA LEU A 22 2.30 -21.44 -6.25
C LEU A 22 1.85 -20.25 -7.10
N GLN A 23 0.59 -20.27 -7.53
CA GLN A 23 -0.04 -19.10 -8.12
C GLN A 23 -0.15 -18.09 -6.99
N ALA A 24 0.76 -17.12 -6.96
CA ALA A 24 0.50 -15.87 -6.26
C ALA A 24 -0.77 -15.31 -6.91
N ALA A 25 -1.89 -15.33 -6.19
CA ALA A 25 -3.06 -14.60 -6.64
C ALA A 25 -2.62 -13.14 -6.81
N ASP A 26 -2.87 -12.54 -7.97
CA ASP A 26 -2.62 -11.11 -8.17
C ASP A 26 -3.31 -10.35 -7.05
N ALA A 27 -2.52 -9.76 -6.16
CA ALA A 27 -3.05 -9.00 -5.04
C ALA A 27 -3.87 -7.84 -5.61
N SER A 28 -5.07 -7.63 -5.09
CA SER A 28 -5.95 -6.54 -5.53
C SER A 28 -6.56 -5.84 -4.34
N LEU A 29 -6.60 -4.50 -4.42
CA LEU A 29 -7.40 -3.69 -3.51
C LEU A 29 -8.85 -3.74 -3.99
N THR A 30 -9.72 -4.33 -3.20
CA THR A 30 -11.14 -4.53 -3.55
C THR A 30 -12.05 -3.91 -2.51
N LEU A 31 -13.05 -3.16 -2.97
CA LEU A 31 -14.09 -2.58 -2.13
C LEU A 31 -15.45 -2.77 -2.82
N PRO A 32 -16.50 -3.21 -2.10
CA PRO A 32 -17.82 -3.38 -2.67
C PRO A 32 -18.49 -2.04 -2.98
N SER A 33 -19.46 -2.04 -3.89
CA SER A 33 -20.36 -0.89 -4.07
C SER A 33 -21.09 -0.59 -2.76
N GLY A 34 -21.24 0.69 -2.44
CA GLY A 34 -21.80 1.15 -1.17
C GLY A 34 -20.85 1.09 0.01
N ALA A 35 -19.60 0.65 -0.16
CA ALA A 35 -18.58 0.80 0.87
C ALA A 35 -18.39 2.29 1.21
N SER A 36 -18.22 2.57 2.50
CA SER A 36 -17.92 3.91 3.03
C SER A 36 -16.53 3.94 3.63
N ILE A 37 -15.75 4.94 3.27
CA ILE A 37 -14.38 5.17 3.74
C ILE A 37 -14.25 6.57 4.33
N GLY A 38 -13.42 6.71 5.37
CA GLY A 38 -13.07 7.99 5.95
C GLY A 38 -11.87 8.62 5.23
N VAL A 39 -11.98 9.90 4.90
CA VAL A 39 -10.90 10.68 4.27
C VAL A 39 -10.90 12.12 4.77
N GLU A 40 -9.81 12.83 4.54
CA GLU A 40 -9.74 14.27 4.72
C GLU A 40 -8.95 14.93 3.58
N VAL A 41 -9.05 16.25 3.46
CA VAL A 41 -8.26 17.02 2.49
C VAL A 41 -6.82 17.17 2.95
N ILE A 42 -5.86 17.06 2.04
CA ILE A 42 -4.43 17.32 2.34
C ILE A 42 -4.13 18.81 2.47
N GLU A 43 -4.89 19.65 1.75
CA GLU A 43 -4.73 21.10 1.73
C GLU A 43 -6.08 21.78 1.93
N ASP A 44 -6.06 22.98 2.50
CA ASP A 44 -7.25 23.81 2.65
C ASP A 44 -8.02 23.93 1.33
N LEU A 45 -9.28 23.52 1.37
CA LEU A 45 -10.23 23.67 0.28
C LEU A 45 -11.23 24.75 0.66
N ARG A 46 -11.19 25.88 -0.04
CA ARG A 46 -12.22 26.92 0.05
C ARG A 46 -12.91 27.05 -1.29
N LEU A 47 -14.24 27.00 -1.27
CA LEU A 47 -15.09 27.27 -2.44
C LEU A 47 -16.02 28.45 -2.15
N SER A 48 -16.36 29.16 -3.22
CA SER A 48 -17.22 30.35 -3.19
C SER A 48 -17.88 30.51 -4.56
N GLU A 49 -18.79 31.46 -4.72
CA GLU A 49 -19.47 31.64 -6.01
C GLU A 49 -18.51 32.04 -7.14
N ASP A 50 -17.45 32.79 -6.83
CA ASP A 50 -16.38 33.17 -7.75
C ASP A 50 -15.39 32.04 -8.03
N GLN A 51 -15.21 31.12 -7.08
CA GLN A 51 -14.38 29.93 -7.22
C GLN A 51 -15.18 28.67 -6.87
N ALA A 52 -16.22 28.40 -7.66
CA ALA A 52 -17.19 27.34 -7.36
C ALA A 52 -16.68 25.93 -7.68
N ARG A 53 -15.48 25.78 -8.25
CA ARG A 53 -14.90 24.48 -8.64
C ARG A 53 -13.40 24.46 -8.38
N LYS A 54 -12.89 23.34 -7.87
CA LYS A 54 -11.47 23.03 -7.78
C LYS A 54 -11.28 21.58 -8.25
N ALA A 55 -10.45 21.42 -9.28
CA ALA A 55 -10.07 20.09 -9.77
C ALA A 55 -8.81 19.61 -9.06
N ASP A 56 -8.57 18.30 -9.14
CA ASP A 56 -7.34 17.65 -8.69
C ASP A 56 -6.99 17.95 -7.22
N ILE A 57 -8.01 18.05 -6.37
CA ILE A 57 -7.81 18.09 -4.92
C ILE A 57 -7.32 16.74 -4.45
N LEU A 58 -6.45 16.74 -3.45
CA LEU A 58 -5.89 15.52 -2.89
C LEU A 58 -6.56 15.21 -1.56
N LEU A 59 -6.95 13.95 -1.41
CA LEU A 59 -7.49 13.39 -0.19
C LEU A 59 -6.59 12.28 0.30
N HIS A 60 -6.54 12.08 1.61
CA HIS A 60 -5.91 10.90 2.19
C HIS A 60 -6.86 10.21 3.19
N PRO A 61 -6.66 8.91 3.46
CA PRO A 61 -7.42 8.19 4.46
C PRO A 61 -7.34 8.85 5.84
N ALA A 62 -8.48 8.95 6.51
CA ALA A 62 -8.59 9.46 7.86
C ALA A 62 -9.60 8.61 8.65
N PRO A 63 -9.36 8.34 9.94
CA PRO A 63 -10.25 7.51 10.73
C PRO A 63 -11.59 8.21 10.97
N VAL A 64 -12.70 7.55 10.61
CA VAL A 64 -14.06 8.02 10.89
C VAL A 64 -14.89 6.83 11.38
N ASN A 65 -15.51 6.96 12.55
CA ASN A 65 -16.22 5.85 13.21
C ASN A 65 -17.39 5.24 12.40
N SER A 66 -17.94 6.00 11.44
CA SER A 66 -19.04 5.57 10.57
C SER A 66 -18.57 4.95 9.25
N ALA A 67 -17.26 4.91 8.99
CA ALA A 67 -16.69 4.19 7.86
C ALA A 67 -16.91 2.69 8.04
N THR A 68 -17.20 2.01 6.94
CA THR A 68 -17.39 0.54 6.92
C THR A 68 -16.13 -0.19 6.51
N HIS A 69 -15.23 0.51 5.82
CA HIS A 69 -13.97 -0.02 5.31
C HIS A 69 -12.87 1.03 5.50
N GLU A 70 -11.64 0.53 5.51
CA GLU A 70 -10.43 1.35 5.59
C GLU A 70 -9.62 1.17 4.30
N LEU A 71 -8.95 2.24 3.89
CA LEU A 71 -7.92 2.18 2.86
C LEU A 71 -6.55 1.99 3.53
N PRO A 72 -5.55 1.47 2.81
CA PRO A 72 -4.17 1.46 3.30
C PRO A 72 -3.74 2.86 3.76
N GLU A 73 -2.96 2.94 4.85
CA GLU A 73 -2.53 4.21 5.45
C GLU A 73 -1.90 5.14 4.42
N TYR A 74 -1.05 4.58 3.55
CA TYR A 74 -0.40 5.31 2.47
C TYR A 74 -1.25 5.30 1.21
N CYS A 75 -2.41 5.94 1.25
CA CYS A 75 -3.23 6.16 0.06
C CYS A 75 -3.48 7.65 -0.23
N ILE A 76 -3.46 8.00 -1.51
CA ILE A 76 -3.82 9.33 -2.01
C ILE A 76 -4.92 9.16 -3.04
N LEU A 77 -6.00 9.91 -2.86
CA LEU A 77 -7.11 9.97 -3.81
C LEU A 77 -7.09 11.34 -4.50
N VAL A 78 -7.28 11.32 -5.82
CA VAL A 78 -7.46 12.53 -6.62
C VAL A 78 -8.95 12.75 -6.80
N ALA A 79 -9.45 13.94 -6.47
CA ALA A 79 -10.86 14.27 -6.54
C ALA A 79 -11.12 15.65 -7.14
N ASN A 80 -12.36 15.89 -7.51
CA ASN A 80 -12.87 17.18 -7.90
C ASN A 80 -13.86 17.66 -6.85
N ALA A 81 -13.84 18.96 -6.56
CA ALA A 81 -14.79 19.62 -5.68
C ALA A 81 -15.59 20.69 -6.42
N GLN A 82 -16.87 20.76 -6.11
CA GLN A 82 -17.79 21.76 -6.67
C GLN A 82 -18.76 22.28 -5.60
N LEU A 83 -18.90 23.60 -5.54
CA LEU A 83 -19.97 24.26 -4.81
C LEU A 83 -21.29 24.12 -5.58
N SER A 84 -22.32 23.61 -4.90
CA SER A 84 -23.68 23.51 -5.43
C SER A 84 -24.69 23.91 -4.36
N GLY A 85 -25.22 25.13 -4.47
CA GLY A 85 -26.00 25.72 -3.38
C GLY A 85 -25.11 25.90 -2.16
N ASN A 86 -25.58 25.44 -0.99
CA ASN A 86 -24.82 25.48 0.26
C ASN A 86 -24.07 24.16 0.54
N ARG A 87 -23.58 23.48 -0.50
CA ARG A 87 -22.90 22.18 -0.37
C ARG A 87 -21.66 22.06 -1.24
N ILE A 88 -20.64 21.43 -0.67
CA ILE A 88 -19.44 21.00 -1.37
C ILE A 88 -19.65 19.56 -1.85
N ARG A 89 -19.78 19.38 -3.16
CA ARG A 89 -19.81 18.06 -3.80
C ARG A 89 -18.40 17.65 -4.11
N ILE A 90 -17.99 16.48 -3.64
CA ILE A 90 -16.68 15.89 -3.91
C ILE A 90 -16.88 14.56 -4.60
N THR A 91 -16.15 14.35 -5.70
CA THR A 91 -16.13 13.09 -6.45
C THR A 91 -14.69 12.69 -6.74
N THR A 92 -14.29 11.49 -6.35
CA THR A 92 -12.97 10.95 -6.65
C THR A 92 -12.88 10.47 -8.11
N GLN A 93 -11.66 10.45 -8.62
CA GLN A 93 -11.32 10.03 -9.98
C GLN A 93 -10.43 8.80 -9.93
N ASP A 94 -9.31 8.92 -9.24
CA ASP A 94 -8.25 7.93 -9.17
C ASP A 94 -7.72 7.83 -7.73
N ALA A 95 -7.11 6.69 -7.43
CA ALA A 95 -6.39 6.46 -6.20
C ALA A 95 -5.04 5.80 -6.46
N THR A 96 -4.06 6.13 -5.62
CA THR A 96 -2.80 5.40 -5.51
C THR A 96 -2.61 5.04 -4.04
N CYS A 97 -2.64 3.75 -3.73
CA CYS A 97 -2.43 3.23 -2.38
C CYS A 97 -1.19 2.34 -2.34
N ILE A 98 -0.48 2.36 -1.21
CA ILE A 98 0.67 1.50 -0.93
C ILE A 98 0.34 0.70 0.33
N GLU A 99 0.34 -0.63 0.19
CA GLU A 99 0.26 -1.56 1.30
C GLU A 99 1.67 -1.90 1.79
N THR A 100 1.86 -1.87 3.11
CA THR A 100 3.17 -2.04 3.76
C THR A 100 3.17 -3.10 4.87
N ASP A 101 2.03 -3.69 5.19
CA ASP A 101 1.92 -4.68 6.27
C ASP A 101 2.60 -6.02 5.95
N ASP A 102 2.78 -6.32 4.67
CA ASP A 102 3.48 -7.50 4.19
C ASP A 102 4.98 -7.24 3.96
N ALA A 103 5.77 -8.33 3.93
CA ALA A 103 7.23 -8.27 3.72
C ALA A 103 7.64 -7.62 2.39
N GLU A 104 6.71 -7.49 1.44
CA GLU A 104 6.87 -6.79 0.17
C GLU A 104 5.71 -5.81 0.00
N SER A 105 6.03 -4.55 -0.26
CA SER A 105 5.02 -3.52 -0.45
C SER A 105 4.26 -3.76 -1.76
N ALA A 106 2.93 -3.64 -1.74
CA ALA A 106 2.10 -3.64 -2.95
C ALA A 106 1.65 -2.21 -3.27
N ILE A 107 1.70 -1.84 -4.56
CA ILE A 107 1.26 -0.54 -5.04
C ILE A 107 0.00 -0.76 -5.87
N TYR A 108 -1.11 -0.16 -5.46
CA TYR A 108 -2.38 -0.18 -6.17
C TYR A 108 -2.60 1.19 -6.79
N SER A 109 -2.72 1.30 -8.11
CA SER A 109 -3.12 2.57 -8.74
C SER A 109 -4.14 2.35 -9.83
N GLY A 110 -5.22 3.12 -9.80
CA GLY A 110 -6.28 3.03 -10.79
C GLY A 110 -7.47 3.90 -10.44
N THR A 111 -8.53 3.73 -11.21
CA THR A 111 -9.77 4.49 -11.05
C THR A 111 -10.43 4.16 -9.72
N PHE A 112 -10.89 5.20 -9.04
CA PHE A 112 -11.58 5.11 -7.76
C PHE A 112 -12.76 6.07 -7.78
N LYS A 113 -13.98 5.56 -7.92
CA LYS A 113 -15.19 6.38 -8.00
C LYS A 113 -15.99 6.32 -6.71
N ALA A 114 -15.97 7.41 -5.98
CA ALA A 114 -16.70 7.61 -4.76
C ALA A 114 -17.12 9.08 -4.64
N SER A 115 -18.19 9.29 -3.90
CA SER A 115 -18.84 10.58 -3.76
C SER A 115 -19.02 10.92 -2.28
N ALA A 116 -18.87 12.19 -1.92
CA ALA A 116 -19.07 12.63 -0.53
C ALA A 116 -20.56 12.78 -0.20
N TYR A 117 -20.96 12.24 0.95
CA TYR A 117 -22.30 12.38 1.50
C TYR A 117 -22.23 12.94 2.92
N SER A 118 -23.14 13.86 3.23
CA SER A 118 -23.28 14.42 4.57
C SER A 118 -24.03 13.44 5.49
N GLU A 119 -23.97 13.65 6.81
CA GLU A 119 -24.62 12.80 7.82
C GLU A 119 -26.14 12.69 7.63
N ASP A 120 -26.75 13.70 7.02
CA ASP A 120 -28.16 13.72 6.62
C ASP A 120 -28.47 12.87 5.38
N GLY A 121 -27.48 12.13 4.86
CA GLY A 121 -27.58 11.26 3.69
C GLY A 121 -27.64 12.01 2.36
N GLN A 122 -27.52 13.34 2.37
CA GLN A 122 -27.59 14.15 1.17
C GLN A 122 -26.24 14.23 0.46
N TYR A 123 -26.29 14.27 -0.87
CA TYR A 123 -25.10 14.38 -1.69
C TYR A 123 -24.40 15.73 -1.50
N GLY A 124 -23.11 15.66 -1.16
CA GLY A 124 -22.27 16.80 -0.82
C GLY A 124 -22.32 17.18 0.66
N LEU A 125 -21.20 17.70 1.14
CA LEU A 125 -21.00 18.17 2.50
C LEU A 125 -21.67 19.53 2.68
N ALA A 126 -22.45 19.69 3.76
CA ALA A 126 -23.08 20.96 4.07
C ALA A 126 -22.02 22.00 4.45
N CYS A 127 -22.10 23.19 3.87
CA CYS A 127 -21.30 24.31 4.35
C CYS A 127 -21.90 24.87 5.63
N ASP A 128 -21.06 25.40 6.51
CA ASP A 128 -21.54 26.28 7.57
C ASP A 128 -22.06 27.61 6.98
N ASP A 129 -22.85 28.35 7.76
CA ASP A 129 -23.52 29.59 7.32
C ASP A 129 -22.56 30.71 6.88
N THR A 130 -21.24 30.54 7.05
CA THR A 130 -20.24 31.60 6.85
C THR A 130 -19.17 31.27 5.82
N ALA A 131 -18.85 30.00 5.57
CA ALA A 131 -17.86 29.59 4.61
C ALA A 131 -18.04 28.12 4.16
N CYS A 132 -17.82 27.88 2.86
CA CYS A 132 -17.64 26.53 2.33
C CYS A 132 -16.14 26.18 2.35
N THR A 133 -15.66 25.75 3.51
CA THR A 133 -14.24 25.39 3.72
C THR A 133 -14.11 23.98 4.29
N LEU A 134 -13.10 23.22 3.84
CA LEU A 134 -12.61 22.01 4.48
C LEU A 134 -11.12 22.17 4.76
N ASN A 135 -10.69 21.84 5.97
CA ASN A 135 -9.28 21.90 6.36
C ASN A 135 -8.73 20.50 6.61
N PRO A 136 -7.40 20.31 6.56
CA PRO A 136 -6.79 19.10 7.08
C PRO A 136 -7.19 18.86 8.54
N GLY A 137 -7.51 17.62 8.90
CA GLY A 137 -8.12 17.25 10.19
C GLY A 137 -9.64 17.16 10.18
N ASP A 138 -10.32 17.77 9.18
CA ASP A 138 -11.78 17.69 9.04
C ASP A 138 -12.17 16.45 8.22
N ALA A 139 -12.17 15.29 8.89
CA ALA A 139 -12.50 14.03 8.24
C ALA A 139 -13.98 13.91 7.84
N PHE A 140 -14.24 13.33 6.68
CA PHE A 140 -15.57 13.08 6.13
C PHE A 140 -15.65 11.73 5.42
N ILE A 141 -16.86 11.29 5.08
CA ILE A 141 -17.11 10.01 4.43
C ILE A 141 -17.23 10.17 2.91
N LEU A 142 -16.54 9.29 2.19
CA LEU A 142 -16.83 8.97 0.80
C LEU A 142 -17.57 7.64 0.72
N THR A 143 -18.56 7.55 -0.17
CA THR A 143 -19.29 6.31 -0.47
C THR A 143 -19.04 5.92 -1.91
N LEU A 144 -18.71 4.64 -2.12
CA LEU A 144 -18.46 4.08 -3.45
C LEU A 144 -19.76 3.90 -4.23
N ASP A 145 -19.82 4.50 -5.41
CA ASP A 145 -20.96 4.37 -6.32
C ASP A 145 -20.99 2.97 -6.98
N GLU A 146 -19.81 2.43 -7.26
CA GLU A 146 -19.59 1.10 -7.86
C GLU A 146 -18.48 0.36 -7.12
N SER A 147 -18.40 -0.96 -7.30
CA SER A 147 -17.30 -1.75 -6.72
C SER A 147 -15.96 -1.33 -7.32
N VAL A 148 -14.95 -1.18 -6.48
CA VAL A 148 -13.57 -0.91 -6.89
C VAL A 148 -12.77 -2.21 -6.84
N SER A 149 -11.96 -2.42 -7.88
CA SER A 149 -10.98 -3.51 -7.94
C SER A 149 -9.75 -3.00 -8.66
N ILE A 150 -8.68 -2.73 -7.90
CA ILE A 150 -7.41 -2.21 -8.43
C ILE A 150 -6.35 -3.29 -8.27
N SER A 151 -5.84 -3.82 -9.38
CA SER A 151 -4.75 -4.78 -9.36
C SER A 151 -3.47 -4.13 -8.83
N ALA A 152 -2.66 -4.90 -8.11
CA ALA A 152 -1.30 -4.49 -7.77
C ALA A 152 -0.49 -4.25 -9.05
N GLN A 153 0.32 -3.19 -9.02
CA GLN A 153 1.32 -2.93 -10.03
C GLN A 153 2.55 -3.80 -9.80
N ASP A 154 3.29 -4.07 -10.87
CA ASP A 154 4.58 -4.73 -10.80
C ASP A 154 5.51 -3.97 -9.84
N ASN A 155 6.12 -4.70 -8.92
CA ASN A 155 7.13 -4.17 -7.99
C ASN A 155 8.50 -4.80 -8.29
N PRO A 156 9.34 -4.16 -9.13
CA PRO A 156 10.67 -4.67 -9.45
C PRO A 156 11.56 -4.87 -8.20
N SER A 157 11.33 -4.10 -7.14
CA SER A 157 12.08 -4.25 -5.90
C SER A 157 11.72 -5.56 -5.18
N ALA A 158 10.46 -5.96 -5.22
CA ALA A 158 10.01 -7.26 -4.70
C ALA A 158 10.67 -8.41 -5.47
N GLU A 159 10.69 -8.34 -6.80
CA GLU A 159 11.36 -9.34 -7.65
C GLU A 159 12.86 -9.47 -7.32
N ILE A 160 13.57 -8.34 -7.22
CA ILE A 160 15.00 -8.31 -6.87
C ILE A 160 15.23 -8.88 -5.46
N ASN A 161 14.37 -8.55 -4.50
CA ASN A 161 14.49 -9.04 -3.13
C ASN A 161 14.18 -10.55 -3.05
N ALA A 162 13.20 -11.05 -3.80
CA ALA A 162 12.93 -12.47 -3.94
C ALA A 162 14.13 -13.21 -4.57
N ALA A 163 14.71 -12.69 -5.64
CA ALA A 163 15.91 -13.25 -6.27
C ALA A 163 17.10 -13.29 -5.30
N ARG A 164 17.30 -12.24 -4.49
CA ARG A 164 18.32 -12.20 -3.44
C ARG A 164 18.09 -13.27 -2.36
N ARG A 165 16.84 -13.51 -1.96
CA ARG A 165 16.50 -14.57 -0.99
C ARG A 165 16.80 -15.97 -1.54
N GLN A 166 16.51 -16.20 -2.82
CA GLN A 166 16.81 -17.47 -3.50
C GLN A 166 18.32 -17.70 -3.69
N ALA A 167 19.07 -16.63 -4.00
CA ALA A 167 20.52 -16.70 -4.16
C ALA A 167 21.27 -16.90 -2.82
N ASN A 168 20.69 -16.48 -1.70
CA ASN A 168 21.30 -16.48 -0.37
C ASN A 168 20.73 -17.57 0.58
N GLY A 169 20.27 -18.72 0.06
CA GLY A 169 19.75 -19.82 0.88
C GLY A 169 20.64 -20.14 2.11
N GLU A 170 20.02 -20.28 3.29
CA GLU A 170 20.66 -20.51 4.61
C GLU A 170 22.02 -19.81 4.81
N GLY A 171 21.99 -18.53 5.19
CA GLY A 171 23.07 -17.96 6.01
C GLY A 171 24.42 -17.74 5.33
N VAL A 172 24.47 -17.07 4.19
CA VAL A 172 25.69 -16.31 3.82
C VAL A 172 25.73 -15.04 4.66
N ALA A 173 26.45 -15.09 5.77
CA ALA A 173 26.84 -13.91 6.53
C ALA A 173 27.48 -12.92 5.57
N ASN A 174 26.85 -11.76 5.37
CA ASN A 174 27.49 -10.64 4.69
C ASN A 174 28.69 -10.25 5.57
N PRO A 175 29.94 -10.60 5.22
CA PRO A 175 31.05 -10.35 6.12
C PRO A 175 31.21 -8.84 6.18
N ILE A 176 30.98 -8.25 7.34
CA ILE A 176 31.50 -6.90 7.58
C ILE A 176 33.01 -7.02 7.41
N PRO A 177 33.64 -6.32 6.46
CA PRO A 177 35.09 -6.38 6.29
C PRO A 177 35.74 -6.06 7.65
N ALA A 178 36.50 -7.02 8.19
CA ALA A 178 37.05 -6.93 9.54
C ALA A 178 38.17 -5.87 9.67
N ASP A 179 38.54 -5.19 8.60
CA ASP A 179 39.60 -4.20 8.61
C ASP A 179 39.02 -2.78 8.47
N ARG A 180 38.37 -2.31 9.53
CA ARG A 180 38.48 -0.89 9.86
C ARG A 180 39.72 -0.72 10.72
N PRO A 181 40.77 -0.02 10.25
CA PRO A 181 41.89 0.30 11.12
C PRO A 181 41.37 1.10 12.32
N SER A 182 41.72 0.64 13.52
CA SER A 182 41.40 1.29 14.78
C SER A 182 41.90 2.74 14.77
N PRO A 183 41.13 3.73 15.25
CA PRO A 183 41.60 5.09 15.40
C PRO A 183 42.52 5.17 16.64
N SER A 184 43.73 4.64 16.52
CA SER A 184 44.79 4.81 17.52
C SER A 184 46.17 4.64 16.88
N GLU A 185 46.48 5.45 15.87
CA GLU A 185 47.85 5.85 15.55
C GLU A 185 48.06 7.33 15.91
N GLY A 186 47.63 7.66 17.13
CA GLY A 186 47.77 8.98 17.71
C GLY A 186 48.09 8.84 19.18
N SER A 187 49.30 8.42 19.49
CA SER A 187 50.06 8.72 20.72
C SER A 187 50.97 7.55 21.09
N ASN A 188 52.26 7.70 20.86
CA ASN A 188 53.22 7.26 21.85
C ASN A 188 54.43 8.19 21.81
N ALA A 189 54.37 9.21 22.66
CA ALA A 189 55.57 9.81 23.20
C ALA A 189 56.38 8.71 23.91
N THR A 190 57.64 8.53 23.54
CA THR A 190 58.61 7.86 24.40
C THR A 190 59.80 8.77 24.54
N SER A 191 59.79 9.47 25.68
CA SER A 191 60.96 10.00 26.36
C SER A 191 61.92 8.85 26.66
N THR A 192 63.16 8.93 26.18
CA THR A 192 64.28 8.16 26.73
C THR A 192 65.29 9.14 27.29
N ALA A 193 65.26 9.29 28.60
CA ALA A 193 66.38 9.75 29.40
C ALA A 193 67.14 8.52 29.91
N THR A 194 68.45 8.42 29.67
CA THR A 194 69.38 7.67 30.55
C THR A 194 70.81 8.21 30.34
N GLU A 195 71.46 8.46 31.49
CA GLU A 195 72.89 8.67 31.83
C GLU A 195 73.94 8.93 30.75
#